data_AF-A0A963W1Y1-F1
#
_entry.id   AF-A0A963W1Y1-F1
#
_cell.length_a   1.000
_cell.length_b   1.000
_cell.length_c   1.000
_cell.angle_alpha   90.00
_cell.angle_beta   90.00
_cell.angle_gamma   90.00
#
_symmetry.space_group_name_H-M   'P 1'
#
loop_
_entity.id
_entity.type
_entity.pdbx_description
1 polymer ?
#
loop_
_entity_poly.entity_id
_entity_poly.type
_entity_poly.pdbx_seq_one_letter_code
_entity_poly.pdbx_strand_id
1 'polypeptide(L)'
;MSNCYTHSCFVLHITADECGLLREAVALAQFVEDQPDAETIIQRWLGLSEAFRMIFPPTGEEVISGFLAIFPDCDFPTFGTDFAFDEQDDGSVRVFATADQFEPDAVAALLHRTITQSLPVAATWSYDSDRHQPDAFGGGGFMIDAAGIHWIETSKVHDTVHFAPKLVIATRDPEEGLLFWNSKDGFGTLDTADVFTENQALSTDLPIAGDQPEWLALPACLPA
;
A
#
# COMPACT_ATOMS: atom_id res chain seq x y z
N MET A 1 -21.28 -19.62 15.46
CA MET A 1 -20.11 -19.32 14.63
C MET A 1 -20.57 -18.36 13.56
N SER A 2 -19.86 -17.23 13.45
CA SER A 2 -19.99 -16.29 12.32
C SER A 2 -18.88 -16.63 11.34
N ASN A 3 -19.15 -16.48 10.05
CA ASN A 3 -18.10 -16.43 9.06
C ASN A 3 -17.66 -14.98 8.92
N CYS A 4 -16.36 -14.79 8.81
CA CYS A 4 -15.78 -13.47 8.66
C CYS A 4 -14.82 -13.50 7.48
N TYR A 5 -14.84 -12.44 6.68
CA TYR A 5 -14.14 -12.38 5.41
C TYR A 5 -13.27 -11.14 5.36
N THR A 6 -12.12 -11.26 4.70
CA THR A 6 -11.20 -10.14 4.48
C THR A 6 -11.08 -9.93 2.98
N HIS A 7 -11.71 -8.87 2.49
CA HIS A 7 -11.77 -8.58 1.07
C HIS A 7 -10.73 -7.53 0.68
N SER A 8 -10.07 -7.74 -0.46
CA SER A 8 -9.18 -6.74 -1.05
C SER A 8 -9.26 -6.76 -2.57
N CYS A 9 -9.12 -5.60 -3.19
CA CYS A 9 -9.01 -5.43 -4.63
C CYS A 9 -8.11 -4.24 -4.91
N PHE A 10 -6.95 -4.47 -5.51
CA PHE A 10 -6.00 -3.41 -5.83
C PHE A 10 -5.21 -3.74 -7.10
N VAL A 11 -4.60 -2.70 -7.66
CA VAL A 11 -3.79 -2.79 -8.87
C VAL A 11 -2.44 -2.15 -8.61
N LEU A 12 -1.38 -2.84 -9.06
CA LEU A 12 -0.01 -2.35 -9.01
C LEU A 12 0.55 -2.26 -10.43
N HIS A 13 1.43 -1.29 -10.68
CA HIS A 13 2.24 -1.22 -11.88
C HIS A 13 3.69 -1.45 -11.47
N ILE A 14 4.30 -2.54 -11.94
CA ILE A 14 5.65 -2.96 -11.54
C ILE A 14 6.53 -3.25 -12.75
N THR A 15 7.84 -3.32 -12.54
CA THR A 15 8.77 -3.73 -13.59
C THR A 15 8.68 -5.24 -13.87
N ALA A 16 9.14 -5.67 -15.04
CA ALA A 16 9.17 -7.09 -15.38
C ALA A 16 10.00 -7.93 -14.40
N ASP A 17 11.11 -7.38 -13.88
CA ASP A 17 11.97 -8.05 -12.91
C ASP A 17 11.27 -8.24 -11.55
N GLU A 18 10.62 -7.19 -11.05
CA GLU A 18 9.79 -7.25 -9.82
C GLU A 18 8.64 -8.26 -9.99
N CYS A 19 8.02 -8.28 -11.17
CA CYS A 19 6.97 -9.24 -11.49
C CYS A 19 7.50 -10.69 -11.51
N GLY A 20 8.73 -10.91 -11.97
CA GLY A 20 9.38 -12.23 -11.93
C GLY A 20 9.48 -12.77 -10.50
N LEU A 21 9.95 -11.93 -9.58
CA LEU A 21 10.05 -12.27 -8.15
C LEU A 21 8.68 -12.55 -7.52
N LEU A 22 7.66 -11.74 -7.87
CA LEU A 22 6.31 -11.92 -7.36
C LEU A 22 5.69 -13.26 -7.84
N ARG A 23 5.90 -13.62 -9.10
CA ARG A 23 5.43 -14.91 -9.65
C ARG A 23 6.13 -16.11 -8.98
N GLU A 24 7.43 -16.00 -8.73
CA GLU A 24 8.17 -17.03 -7.99
C GLU A 24 7.64 -17.22 -6.56
N ALA A 25 7.34 -16.13 -5.84
CA ALA A 25 6.75 -16.20 -4.51
C ALA A 25 5.38 -16.89 -4.51
N VAL A 26 4.48 -16.47 -5.41
CA VAL A 26 3.12 -17.04 -5.50
C VAL A 26 3.19 -18.54 -5.83
N ALA A 27 4.02 -18.92 -6.79
CA ALA A 27 4.20 -20.31 -7.17
C ALA A 27 4.89 -21.16 -6.09
N LEU A 28 5.72 -20.55 -5.23
CA LEU A 28 6.34 -21.24 -4.10
C LEU A 28 5.34 -21.45 -2.97
N ALA A 29 4.53 -20.45 -2.62
CA ALA A 29 3.49 -20.56 -1.59
C ALA A 29 2.50 -21.69 -1.92
N GLN A 30 1.96 -21.69 -3.15
CA GLN A 30 1.06 -22.75 -3.64
C GLN A 30 1.71 -24.14 -3.59
N PHE A 31 3.00 -24.23 -3.95
CA PHE A 31 3.72 -25.49 -3.91
C PHE A 31 3.93 -26.02 -2.49
N VAL A 32 4.16 -25.14 -1.51
CA VAL A 32 4.35 -25.54 -0.11
C VAL A 32 3.02 -25.90 0.57
N GLU A 33 1.91 -25.27 0.16
CA GLU A 33 0.56 -25.59 0.63
C GLU A 33 0.20 -27.07 0.44
N ASP A 34 0.70 -27.71 -0.63
CA ASP A 34 0.54 -29.14 -0.91
C ASP A 34 1.37 -30.07 0.02
N GLN A 35 2.11 -29.51 0.98
CA GLN A 35 2.99 -30.21 1.93
C GLN A 35 3.95 -31.23 1.30
N PRO A 36 4.81 -30.79 0.35
CA PRO A 36 5.83 -31.64 -0.25
C PRO A 36 6.88 -32.08 0.78
N ASP A 37 7.57 -33.18 0.50
CA ASP A 37 8.67 -33.62 1.33
C ASP A 37 9.90 -32.69 1.23
N ALA A 38 10.78 -32.76 2.23
CA ALA A 38 11.93 -31.88 2.37
C ALA A 38 12.90 -31.91 1.17
N GLU A 39 13.11 -33.07 0.53
CA GLU A 39 14.00 -33.15 -0.62
C GLU A 39 13.39 -32.42 -1.81
N THR A 40 12.09 -32.61 -2.04
CA THR A 40 11.36 -31.90 -3.10
C THR A 40 11.38 -30.38 -2.87
N ILE A 41 11.27 -29.92 -1.62
CA ILE A 41 11.43 -28.49 -1.28
C ILE A 41 12.82 -27.98 -1.63
N ILE A 42 13.87 -28.72 -1.31
CA ILE A 42 15.26 -28.34 -1.63
C ILE A 42 15.45 -28.21 -3.14
N GLN A 43 14.96 -29.19 -3.92
CA GLN A 43 15.05 -29.14 -5.38
C GLN A 43 14.28 -27.96 -5.96
N ARG A 44 13.06 -27.70 -5.44
CA ARG A 44 12.26 -26.54 -5.85
C ARG A 44 13.00 -25.23 -5.55
N TRP A 45 13.56 -25.09 -4.36
CA TRP A 45 14.32 -23.90 -3.94
C TRP A 45 15.54 -23.66 -4.82
N LEU A 46 16.34 -24.71 -5.11
CA LEU A 46 17.52 -24.59 -5.96
C LEU A 46 17.19 -24.21 -7.42
N GLY A 47 15.96 -24.51 -7.87
CA GLY A 47 15.46 -24.12 -9.18
C GLY A 47 14.94 -22.68 -9.29
N LEU A 48 14.77 -21.97 -8.17
CA LEU A 48 14.37 -20.56 -8.16
C LEU A 48 15.52 -19.64 -8.55
N SER A 49 15.19 -18.41 -8.96
CA SER A 49 16.20 -17.44 -9.36
C SER A 49 17.13 -17.10 -8.20
N GLU A 50 18.37 -16.73 -8.54
CA GLU A 50 19.32 -16.24 -7.55
C GLU A 50 18.81 -14.96 -6.87
N ALA A 51 18.18 -14.06 -7.64
CA ALA A 51 17.56 -12.85 -7.12
C ALA A 51 16.51 -13.16 -6.05
N PHE A 52 15.63 -14.13 -6.29
CA PHE A 52 14.62 -14.56 -5.33
C PHE A 52 15.24 -15.11 -4.05
N ARG A 53 16.23 -16.00 -4.17
CA ARG A 53 16.92 -16.58 -3.01
C ARG A 53 17.69 -15.55 -2.19
N MET A 54 18.19 -14.48 -2.82
CA MET A 54 18.87 -13.38 -2.11
C MET A 54 17.92 -12.55 -1.25
N ILE A 55 16.68 -12.30 -1.70
CA ILE A 55 15.70 -11.53 -0.93
C ILE A 55 15.01 -12.38 0.17
N PHE A 56 15.15 -13.69 0.11
CA PHE A 56 14.65 -14.64 1.12
C PHE A 56 15.79 -15.54 1.66
N PRO A 57 16.81 -14.99 2.33
CA PRO A 57 17.90 -15.79 2.86
C PRO A 57 17.38 -16.74 3.97
N PRO A 58 17.87 -17.99 4.07
CA PRO A 58 17.47 -18.90 5.14
C PRO A 58 17.72 -18.32 6.53
N THR A 59 16.73 -18.43 7.41
CA THR A 59 16.78 -17.95 8.80
C THR A 59 16.76 -19.08 9.83
N GLY A 60 16.47 -20.31 9.39
CA GLY A 60 16.40 -21.52 10.20
C GLY A 60 17.04 -22.73 9.51
N GLU A 61 16.63 -23.94 9.92
CA GLU A 61 17.18 -25.20 9.36
C GLU A 61 16.71 -25.46 7.92
N GLU A 62 15.49 -25.04 7.59
CA GLU A 62 14.94 -25.21 6.24
C GLU A 62 15.46 -24.16 5.27
N VAL A 63 15.67 -24.57 4.01
CA VAL A 63 16.18 -23.67 2.95
C VAL A 63 15.20 -22.54 2.60
N ILE A 64 13.90 -22.75 2.81
CA ILE A 64 12.83 -21.76 2.57
C ILE A 64 12.43 -20.98 3.82
N SER A 65 13.10 -21.19 4.96
CA SER A 65 12.73 -20.57 6.25
C SER A 65 12.62 -19.04 6.20
N GLY A 66 13.47 -18.36 5.40
CA GLY A 66 13.40 -16.91 5.21
C GLY A 66 12.17 -16.43 4.45
N PHE A 67 11.62 -17.28 3.57
CA PHE A 67 10.34 -17.07 2.89
C PHE A 67 9.18 -17.37 3.83
N LEU A 68 9.20 -18.51 4.54
CA LEU A 68 8.13 -18.86 5.49
C LEU A 68 7.96 -17.84 6.62
N ALA A 69 9.03 -17.13 7.00
CA ALA A 69 8.99 -16.11 8.03
C ALA A 69 8.11 -14.88 7.71
N ILE A 70 7.61 -14.72 6.47
CA ILE A 70 6.67 -13.64 6.15
C ILE A 70 5.21 -14.00 6.44
N PHE A 71 4.90 -15.28 6.65
CA PHE A 71 3.54 -15.75 6.88
C PHE A 71 3.23 -15.82 8.38
N PRO A 72 2.02 -15.41 8.81
CA PRO A 72 1.57 -15.62 10.19
C PRO A 72 1.49 -17.10 10.58
N ASP A 73 1.06 -17.95 9.65
CA ASP A 73 1.07 -19.41 9.76
C ASP A 73 2.08 -19.98 8.76
N CYS A 74 3.23 -20.42 9.28
CA CYS A 74 4.29 -21.00 8.46
C CYS A 74 3.99 -22.43 7.99
N ASP A 75 3.05 -23.13 8.63
CA ASP A 75 2.68 -24.50 8.26
C ASP A 75 1.71 -24.51 7.07
N PHE A 76 0.97 -23.42 6.87
CA PHE A 76 0.03 -23.23 5.76
C PHE A 76 0.23 -21.84 5.10
N PRO A 77 1.34 -21.64 4.38
CA PRO A 77 1.68 -20.34 3.82
C PRO A 77 0.70 -19.97 2.70
N THR A 78 -0.08 -18.92 2.91
CA THR A 78 -0.99 -18.36 1.91
C THR A 78 -0.96 -16.84 1.93
N PHE A 79 -1.15 -16.23 0.75
CA PHE A 79 -1.39 -14.78 0.64
C PHE A 79 -2.88 -14.44 0.67
N GLY A 80 -3.75 -15.46 0.61
CA GLY A 80 -5.20 -15.27 0.55
C GLY A 80 -5.68 -14.40 -0.61
N THR A 81 -4.84 -14.27 -1.64
CA THR A 81 -4.95 -13.31 -2.74
C THR A 81 -4.64 -13.99 -4.06
N ASP A 82 -5.54 -13.81 -5.02
CA ASP A 82 -5.30 -14.16 -6.41
C ASP A 82 -4.64 -13.00 -7.14
N PHE A 83 -3.43 -13.24 -7.67
CA PHE A 83 -2.70 -12.29 -8.49
C PHE A 83 -2.86 -12.63 -9.98
N ALA A 84 -3.39 -11.69 -10.75
CA ALA A 84 -3.41 -11.74 -12.21
C ALA A 84 -2.42 -10.71 -12.79
N PHE A 85 -1.72 -11.10 -13.85
CA PHE A 85 -0.63 -10.32 -14.42
C PHE A 85 -0.94 -9.96 -15.87
N ASP A 86 -0.88 -8.68 -16.19
CA ASP A 86 -1.16 -8.12 -17.51
C ASP A 86 0.06 -7.34 -18.02
N GLU A 87 0.76 -7.90 -19.01
CA GLU A 87 1.96 -7.30 -19.60
C GLU A 87 1.57 -6.12 -20.49
N GLN A 88 2.22 -4.98 -20.28
CA GLN A 88 1.94 -3.75 -21.03
C GLN A 88 2.97 -3.56 -22.16
N ASP A 89 2.58 -2.84 -23.21
CA ASP A 89 3.44 -2.57 -24.38
C ASP A 89 4.73 -1.79 -24.04
N ASP A 90 4.74 -1.07 -22.91
CA ASP A 90 5.89 -0.29 -22.44
C ASP A 90 6.91 -1.11 -21.61
N GLY A 91 6.66 -2.42 -21.43
CA GLY A 91 7.50 -3.33 -20.65
C GLY A 91 7.21 -3.33 -19.15
N SER A 92 6.24 -2.53 -18.67
CA SER A 92 5.70 -2.66 -17.32
C SER A 92 4.69 -3.82 -17.24
N VAL A 93 4.43 -4.29 -16.02
CA VAL A 93 3.39 -5.29 -15.76
C VAL A 93 2.37 -4.70 -14.81
N ARG A 94 1.11 -4.76 -15.20
CA ARG A 94 -0.02 -4.43 -14.34
C ARG A 94 -0.44 -5.69 -13.58
N VAL A 95 -0.43 -5.62 -12.26
CA VAL A 95 -0.80 -6.74 -11.38
C VAL A 95 -2.12 -6.42 -10.73
N PHE A 96 -3.13 -7.24 -10.97
CA PHE A 96 -4.41 -7.19 -10.30
C PHE A 96 -4.39 -8.19 -9.14
N ALA A 97 -4.76 -7.74 -7.96
CA ALA A 97 -4.87 -8.56 -6.77
C ALA A 97 -6.32 -8.54 -6.29
N THR A 98 -6.93 -9.72 -6.17
CA THR A 98 -8.30 -9.90 -5.67
C THR A 98 -8.33 -10.97 -4.59
N ALA A 99 -9.02 -10.70 -3.49
CA ALA A 99 -9.01 -11.57 -2.32
C ALA A 99 -10.36 -11.56 -1.60
N ASP A 100 -10.79 -12.74 -1.15
CA ASP A 100 -11.91 -12.93 -0.19
C ASP A 100 -11.42 -13.43 1.18
N GLN A 101 -10.13 -13.74 1.31
CA GLN A 101 -9.44 -14.12 2.54
C GLN A 101 -8.06 -13.46 2.62
N PHE A 102 -8.00 -12.16 2.33
CA PHE A 102 -6.75 -11.41 2.23
C PHE A 102 -5.87 -11.53 3.48
N GLU A 103 -4.59 -11.87 3.30
CA GLU A 103 -3.56 -11.92 4.36
C GLU A 103 -2.67 -10.68 4.31
N PRO A 104 -3.02 -9.59 5.02
CA PRO A 104 -2.37 -8.28 4.84
C PRO A 104 -0.89 -8.29 5.21
N ASP A 105 -0.50 -8.94 6.31
CA ASP A 105 0.88 -9.00 6.79
C ASP A 105 1.80 -9.71 5.79
N ALA A 106 1.36 -10.88 5.29
CA ALA A 106 2.12 -11.67 4.32
C ALA A 106 2.27 -10.93 2.99
N VAL A 107 1.18 -10.30 2.50
CA VAL A 107 1.20 -9.52 1.26
C VAL A 107 2.08 -8.27 1.40
N ALA A 108 1.97 -7.52 2.49
CA ALA A 108 2.80 -6.33 2.71
C ALA A 108 4.30 -6.69 2.78
N ALA A 109 4.65 -7.76 3.51
CA ALA A 109 6.02 -8.25 3.62
C ALA A 109 6.58 -8.75 2.27
N LEU A 110 5.75 -9.43 1.48
CA LEU A 110 6.09 -9.85 0.13
C LEU A 110 6.39 -8.64 -0.76
N LEU A 111 5.43 -7.73 -0.90
CA LEU A 111 5.55 -6.56 -1.76
C LEU A 111 6.73 -5.68 -1.37
N HIS A 112 7.01 -5.53 -0.07
CA HIS A 112 8.16 -4.76 0.42
C HIS A 112 9.51 -5.37 0.04
N ARG A 113 9.59 -6.71 -0.07
CA ARG A 113 10.83 -7.38 -0.49
C ARG A 113 10.97 -7.44 -2.01
N THR A 114 9.88 -7.58 -2.74
CA THR A 114 9.91 -7.77 -4.20
C THR A 114 9.87 -6.46 -4.99
N ILE A 115 9.22 -5.41 -4.46
CA ILE A 115 9.04 -4.11 -5.14
C ILE A 115 9.98 -3.10 -4.53
N THR A 116 10.95 -2.63 -5.33
CA THR A 116 11.99 -1.69 -4.89
C THR A 116 12.14 -0.49 -5.82
N GLN A 117 11.65 -0.60 -7.06
CA GLN A 117 11.72 0.43 -8.10
C GLN A 117 10.37 1.11 -8.31
N SER A 118 9.27 0.36 -8.21
CA SER A 118 7.92 0.84 -8.50
C SER A 118 7.20 1.40 -7.27
N LEU A 119 7.96 1.95 -6.32
CA LEU A 119 7.43 2.57 -5.11
C LEU A 119 6.92 3.99 -5.38
N PRO A 120 5.90 4.48 -4.63
CA PRO A 120 5.20 3.78 -3.56
C PRO A 120 4.11 2.83 -4.05
N VAL A 121 3.81 1.80 -3.26
CA VAL A 121 2.66 0.90 -3.49
C VAL A 121 1.73 0.91 -2.29
N ALA A 122 0.43 0.78 -2.50
CA ALA A 122 -0.55 0.74 -1.43
C ALA A 122 -1.65 -0.27 -1.75
N ALA A 123 -2.21 -0.86 -0.70
CA ALA A 123 -3.38 -1.71 -0.77
C ALA A 123 -4.31 -1.40 0.41
N THR A 124 -5.60 -1.65 0.21
CA THR A 124 -6.61 -1.55 1.28
C THR A 124 -7.41 -2.84 1.33
N TRP A 125 -7.98 -3.11 2.48
CA TRP A 125 -8.88 -4.24 2.68
C TRP A 125 -10.03 -3.85 3.59
N SER A 126 -11.11 -4.61 3.49
CA SER A 126 -12.24 -4.54 4.39
C SER A 126 -12.46 -5.88 5.07
N TYR A 127 -12.84 -5.83 6.34
CA TYR A 127 -13.31 -6.99 7.08
C TYR A 127 -14.82 -6.90 7.23
N ASP A 128 -15.52 -7.98 6.93
CA ASP A 128 -16.95 -8.11 7.17
C ASP A 128 -17.32 -9.44 7.84
N SER A 129 -18.58 -9.53 8.25
CA SER A 129 -19.14 -10.71 8.88
C SER A 129 -20.55 -10.98 8.39
N ASP A 130 -20.90 -12.26 8.29
CA ASP A 130 -22.26 -12.70 7.97
C ASP A 130 -23.28 -12.40 9.09
N ARG A 131 -22.82 -11.93 10.26
CA ARG A 131 -23.68 -11.50 11.38
C ARG A 131 -23.26 -10.13 11.88
N HIS A 132 -24.26 -9.36 12.28
CA HIS A 132 -24.09 -8.02 12.81
C HIS A 132 -23.72 -8.09 14.30
N GLN A 133 -22.44 -8.30 14.58
CA GLN A 133 -21.87 -8.26 15.94
C GLN A 133 -21.08 -6.96 16.14
N PRO A 134 -20.91 -6.49 17.38
CA PRO A 134 -19.98 -5.39 17.67
C PRO A 134 -18.60 -5.69 17.08
N ASP A 135 -17.98 -4.69 16.47
CA ASP A 135 -16.64 -4.76 15.84
C ASP A 135 -16.51 -5.78 14.69
N ALA A 136 -17.63 -6.26 14.14
CA ALA A 136 -17.65 -7.23 13.05
C ALA A 136 -17.36 -6.63 11.66
N PHE A 137 -17.17 -5.31 11.58
CA PHE A 137 -16.87 -4.58 10.35
C PHE A 137 -15.69 -3.66 10.57
N GLY A 138 -14.80 -3.61 9.59
CA GLY A 138 -13.64 -2.75 9.66
C GLY A 138 -12.78 -2.89 8.41
N GLY A 139 -11.49 -2.65 8.57
CA GLY A 139 -10.54 -2.77 7.48
C GLY A 139 -9.21 -2.11 7.81
N GLY A 140 -8.48 -1.84 6.76
CA GLY A 140 -7.21 -1.15 6.85
C GLY A 140 -6.59 -1.00 5.49
N GLY A 141 -5.32 -0.62 5.52
CA GLY A 141 -4.46 -0.55 4.37
C GLY A 141 -3.01 -0.56 4.81
N PHE A 142 -2.13 -0.65 3.83
CA PHE A 142 -0.73 -0.35 4.03
C PHE A 142 -0.22 0.46 2.84
N MET A 143 0.83 1.23 3.08
CA MET A 143 1.64 1.87 2.06
C MET A 143 3.08 1.40 2.23
N ILE A 144 3.77 1.17 1.13
CA ILE A 144 5.18 0.82 1.10
C ILE A 144 5.89 1.91 0.32
N ASP A 145 6.92 2.48 0.94
CA ASP A 145 7.81 3.46 0.33
C ASP A 145 9.27 3.15 0.70
N ALA A 146 10.18 4.07 0.37
CA ALA A 146 11.61 3.90 0.65
C ALA A 146 11.95 3.81 2.16
N ALA A 147 11.06 4.23 3.06
CA ALA A 147 11.24 4.13 4.50
C ALA A 147 10.71 2.80 5.07
N GLY A 148 9.84 2.11 4.35
CA GLY A 148 9.33 0.78 4.69
C GLY A 148 7.82 0.67 4.60
N ILE A 149 7.24 -0.19 5.44
CA ILE A 149 5.79 -0.47 5.47
C ILE A 149 5.11 0.45 6.50
N HIS A 150 4.05 1.13 6.07
CA HIS A 150 3.22 2.02 6.89
C HIS A 150 1.79 1.49 6.94
N TRP A 151 1.30 1.21 8.14
CA TRP A 151 -0.03 0.64 8.35
C TRP A 151 -1.10 1.73 8.53
N ILE A 152 -2.18 1.59 7.76
CA ILE A 152 -3.39 2.41 7.81
C ILE A 152 -4.46 1.56 8.47
N GLU A 153 -4.87 1.87 9.69
CA GLU A 153 -5.94 1.10 10.35
C GLU A 153 -7.24 1.90 10.33
N THR A 154 -8.39 1.23 10.18
CA THR A 154 -9.69 1.90 10.36
C THR A 154 -9.87 2.41 11.80
N SER A 155 -9.19 1.80 12.78
CA SER A 155 -9.07 2.30 14.17
C SER A 155 -8.36 3.66 14.26
N LYS A 156 -7.57 4.01 13.23
CA LYS A 156 -6.88 5.28 13.04
C LYS A 156 -7.62 6.25 12.12
N VAL A 157 -8.92 6.07 11.86
CA VAL A 157 -9.77 7.13 11.29
C VAL A 157 -9.74 8.42 12.15
N HIS A 158 -9.33 8.32 13.41
CA HIS A 158 -9.05 9.45 14.29
C HIS A 158 -7.57 9.87 14.35
N ASP A 159 -6.68 9.31 13.52
CA ASP A 159 -5.31 9.78 13.34
C ASP A 159 -5.32 11.02 12.46
N THR A 160 -5.65 12.14 13.10
CA THR A 160 -5.62 13.48 12.52
C THR A 160 -4.20 13.97 12.21
N VAL A 161 -3.15 13.18 12.45
CA VAL A 161 -1.76 13.59 12.22
C VAL A 161 -1.28 13.11 10.85
N HIS A 162 -1.52 11.83 10.51
CA HIS A 162 -1.09 11.27 9.21
C HIS A 162 -2.11 11.50 8.08
N PHE A 163 -3.40 11.59 8.43
CA PHE A 163 -4.50 11.84 7.48
C PHE A 163 -5.14 13.22 7.65
N ALA A 164 -4.46 14.14 8.36
CA ALA A 164 -4.90 15.54 8.42
C ALA A 164 -5.10 16.07 6.99
N PRO A 165 -6.23 16.75 6.70
CA PRO A 165 -6.40 17.39 5.43
C PRO A 165 -5.22 18.35 5.21
N LYS A 166 -4.58 18.22 4.06
CA LYS A 166 -3.59 19.20 3.64
C LYS A 166 -4.27 20.54 3.46
N LEU A 167 -3.64 21.60 3.93
CA LEU A 167 -4.19 22.95 3.92
C LEU A 167 -3.52 23.79 2.84
N VAL A 168 -4.29 24.68 2.22
CA VAL A 168 -3.81 25.74 1.35
C VAL A 168 -4.36 27.07 1.85
N ILE A 169 -3.65 28.16 1.58
CA ILE A 169 -4.17 29.51 1.83
C ILE A 169 -4.89 29.96 0.57
N ALA A 170 -6.17 30.32 0.68
CA ALA A 170 -6.97 30.81 -0.42
C ALA A 170 -7.49 32.22 -0.15
N THR A 171 -7.67 33.01 -1.20
CA THR A 171 -8.38 34.30 -1.14
C THR A 171 -9.41 34.35 -2.28
N ARG A 172 -10.41 35.22 -2.14
CA ARG A 172 -11.43 35.43 -3.16
C ARG A 172 -11.05 36.60 -4.05
N ASP A 173 -11.08 36.35 -5.34
CA ASP A 173 -10.96 37.34 -6.39
C ASP A 173 -12.32 37.49 -7.11
N PRO A 174 -12.81 38.72 -7.34
CA PRO A 174 -14.10 38.95 -7.98
C PRO A 174 -14.15 38.54 -9.47
N GLU A 175 -13.01 38.42 -10.15
CA GLU A 175 -12.93 38.05 -11.58
C GLU A 175 -12.50 36.59 -11.76
N GLU A 176 -11.53 36.11 -10.99
CA GLU A 176 -10.92 34.78 -11.16
C GLU A 176 -11.44 33.70 -10.19
N GLY A 177 -12.20 34.09 -9.16
CA GLY A 177 -12.76 33.16 -8.18
C GLY A 177 -11.81 32.87 -7.03
N LEU A 178 -11.50 31.60 -6.75
CA LEU A 178 -10.56 31.25 -5.67
C LEU A 178 -9.12 31.24 -6.20
N LEU A 179 -8.26 32.04 -5.57
CA LEU A 179 -6.83 32.03 -5.80
C LEU A 179 -6.11 31.44 -4.59
N PHE A 180 -4.99 30.75 -4.85
CA PHE A 180 -4.24 29.99 -3.86
C PHE A 180 -2.81 30.51 -3.74
N TRP A 181 -2.32 30.62 -2.51
CA TRP A 181 -1.02 31.21 -2.23
C TRP A 181 0.15 30.27 -2.55
N ASN A 182 1.20 30.84 -3.13
CA ASN A 182 2.53 30.26 -3.22
C ASN A 182 3.58 31.30 -2.74
N SER A 183 4.58 30.86 -1.98
CA SER A 183 5.65 31.69 -1.43
C SER A 183 6.55 32.37 -2.47
N LYS A 184 6.62 31.83 -3.69
CA LYS A 184 7.45 32.32 -4.79
C LYS A 184 6.74 33.36 -5.65
N ASP A 185 5.51 33.06 -6.06
CA ASP A 185 4.81 33.80 -7.11
C ASP A 185 3.52 34.51 -6.60
N GLY A 186 3.10 34.27 -5.35
CA GLY A 186 1.92 34.90 -4.74
C GLY A 186 0.62 34.10 -4.96
N PHE A 187 -0.52 34.79 -5.06
CA PHE A 187 -1.83 34.16 -5.29
C PHE A 187 -2.01 33.78 -6.76
N GLY A 188 -2.34 32.52 -7.03
CA GLY A 188 -2.54 31.95 -8.36
C GLY A 188 -3.42 30.70 -8.36
N THR A 189 -3.16 29.78 -9.28
CA THR A 189 -3.95 28.55 -9.45
C THR A 189 -3.58 27.46 -8.44
N LEU A 190 -4.52 26.56 -8.15
CA LEU A 190 -4.36 25.51 -7.12
C LEU A 190 -3.18 24.56 -7.37
N ASP A 191 -2.89 24.25 -8.64
CA ASP A 191 -1.79 23.37 -9.05
C ASP A 191 -0.39 23.92 -8.71
N THR A 192 -0.30 25.23 -8.48
CA THR A 192 0.94 25.90 -8.07
C THR A 192 0.96 26.26 -6.59
N ALA A 193 -0.09 25.96 -5.82
CA ALA A 193 -0.21 26.37 -4.43
C ALA A 193 0.80 25.66 -3.52
N ASP A 194 1.31 26.38 -2.52
CA ASP A 194 2.05 25.74 -1.43
C ASP A 194 1.07 24.97 -0.52
N VAL A 195 1.46 23.75 -0.17
CA VAL A 195 0.63 22.82 0.61
C VAL A 195 1.19 22.66 2.01
N PHE A 196 0.33 22.83 3.01
CA PHE A 196 0.71 22.87 4.43
C PHE A 196 0.08 21.71 5.20
N THR A 197 0.77 21.29 6.26
CA THR A 197 0.19 20.48 7.33
C THR A 197 -0.46 21.37 8.40
N GLU A 198 -1.34 20.83 9.25
CA GLU A 198 -1.94 21.60 10.36
C GLU A 198 -0.89 22.26 11.25
N ASN A 199 0.18 21.54 11.59
CA ASN A 199 1.27 22.09 12.40
C ASN A 199 1.99 23.26 11.72
N GLN A 200 2.17 23.20 10.39
CA GLN A 200 2.75 24.32 9.65
C GLN A 200 1.79 25.51 9.62
N ALA A 201 0.50 25.28 9.43
CA ALA A 201 -0.51 26.34 9.42
C ALA A 201 -0.58 27.11 10.75
N LEU A 202 -0.39 26.44 11.90
CA LEU A 202 -0.32 27.11 13.21
C LEU A 202 0.85 28.09 13.36
N SER A 203 1.91 27.90 12.57
CA SER A 203 3.12 28.73 12.59
C SER A 203 3.25 29.67 11.38
N THR A 204 2.29 29.61 10.44
CA THR A 204 2.33 30.37 9.19
C THR A 204 1.34 31.52 9.27
N ASP A 205 1.84 32.74 9.19
CA ASP A 205 0.99 33.93 9.12
C ASP A 205 0.30 34.01 7.75
N LEU A 206 -0.99 34.38 7.75
CA LEU A 206 -1.73 34.60 6.52
C LEU A 206 -1.17 35.84 5.79
N PRO A 207 -0.93 35.75 4.47
CA PRO A 207 -0.46 36.87 3.67
C PRO A 207 -1.51 38.00 3.64
N ILE A 208 -1.07 39.23 3.40
CA ILE A 208 -1.96 40.37 3.23
C ILE A 208 -2.45 40.40 1.77
N ALA A 209 -3.77 40.38 1.56
CA ALA A 209 -4.39 40.44 0.24
C ALA A 209 -5.58 41.41 0.21
N GLY A 210 -6.18 41.60 -0.97
CA GLY A 210 -7.33 42.49 -1.17
C GLY A 210 -8.60 42.05 -0.44
N ASP A 211 -8.82 40.73 -0.36
CA ASP A 211 -9.80 40.09 0.52
C ASP A 211 -9.08 39.24 1.58
N GLN A 212 -9.73 38.97 2.72
CA GLN A 212 -9.12 38.23 3.82
C GLN A 212 -8.80 36.80 3.40
N PRO A 213 -7.51 36.38 3.38
CA PRO A 213 -7.17 35.00 3.07
C PRO A 213 -7.60 34.06 4.19
N GLU A 214 -7.98 32.84 3.82
CA GLU A 214 -8.47 31.81 4.72
C GLU A 214 -7.73 30.49 4.45
N TRP A 215 -7.60 29.67 5.49
CA TRP A 215 -7.14 28.30 5.35
C TRP A 215 -8.26 27.45 4.75
N LEU A 216 -7.96 26.76 3.66
CA LEU A 216 -8.86 25.81 3.02
C LEU A 216 -8.27 24.40 3.10
N ALA A 217 -9.07 23.44 3.54
CA ALA A 217 -8.73 22.03 3.45
C ALA A 217 -8.84 21.57 2.00
N LEU A 218 -7.79 20.93 1.49
CA LEU A 218 -7.88 20.16 0.25
C LEU A 218 -8.84 18.99 0.48
N PRO A 219 -9.67 18.65 -0.52
CA PRO A 219 -10.44 17.41 -0.47
C PRO A 219 -9.48 16.26 -0.18
N ALA A 220 -9.87 15.35 0.71
CA ALA A 220 -9.12 14.12 0.89
C ALA A 220 -8.88 13.52 -0.49
N CYS A 221 -7.61 13.25 -0.84
CA CYS A 221 -7.31 12.55 -2.08
C CYS A 221 -8.14 11.26 -2.05
N LEU A 222 -9.17 11.19 -2.89
CA LEU A 222 -9.82 9.94 -3.17
C LEU A 222 -8.72 9.08 -3.80
N PRO A 223 -8.41 7.89 -3.23
CA PRO A 223 -7.52 6.98 -3.92
C PRO A 223 -8.12 6.73 -5.30
N ALA A 224 -7.35 7.08 -6.34
CA ALA A 224 -7.71 6.84 -7.74
C ALA A 224 -7.65 5.35 -8.06
#